data_AF-D6CVX9-F1
#
_entry.id   AF-D6CVX9-F1
#
_cell.length_a   1.000
_cell.length_b   1.000
_cell.length_c   1.000
_cell.angle_alpha   90.00
_cell.angle_beta   90.00
_cell.angle_gamma   90.00
#
_symmetry.space_group_name_H-M   'P 1'
#
loop_
_entity.id
_entity.type
_entity.pdbx_description
1 polymer ?
#
loop_
_entity_poly.entity_id
_entity_poly.type
_entity_poly.pdbx_seq_one_letter_code
_entity_poly.pdbx_strand_id
1 'polypeptide(L)'
;MDLFHPAEEKSEDGSGRYSQPANPGDRNSGGRPRGTPKRLRAMRKVFRTDSTDGDAEDGDPDESKEKNIQYWATNDLEMTEEKREELARRAWGVETYYRRLKQYCGVERSQCQSAEAQHNHIQMSIRAFLRLELHRVETTLSFYESKTAIIREAIRAYLADPTHVLPSSA
;
A
#
# COMPACT_ATOMS: atom_id res chain seq x y z
N MET A 1 22.60 29.98 -2.72
CA MET A 1 22.53 30.24 -1.26
C MET A 1 21.61 29.21 -0.66
N ASP A 2 21.98 27.93 -0.78
CA ASP A 2 23.11 27.30 -0.07
C ASP A 2 22.81 27.19 1.42
N LEU A 3 22.96 26.07 2.09
CA LEU A 3 23.37 24.72 1.70
C LEU A 3 22.90 23.88 2.89
N PHE A 4 22.10 22.87 2.61
CA PHE A 4 21.88 21.78 3.54
C PHE A 4 23.11 20.87 3.45
N HIS A 5 23.83 20.67 4.56
CA HIS A 5 24.85 19.63 4.76
C HIS A 5 25.22 19.55 6.25
N PRO A 6 25.76 18.44 6.77
CA PRO A 6 25.46 17.03 6.51
C PRO A 6 25.25 16.24 7.84
N ALA A 7 25.03 14.93 7.71
CA ALA A 7 24.82 13.96 8.78
C ALA A 7 26.06 13.74 9.70
N GLU A 8 25.81 13.43 10.97
CA GLU A 8 26.69 12.57 11.76
C GLU A 8 25.92 11.29 12.13
N GLU A 9 26.50 10.16 11.73
CA GLU A 9 26.13 8.80 12.11
C GLU A 9 26.86 8.46 13.42
N LYS A 10 26.14 7.92 14.42
CA LYS A 10 26.73 7.00 15.37
C LYS A 10 25.85 5.77 15.54
N SER A 11 26.47 4.67 15.17
CA SER A 11 26.07 3.28 15.31
C SER A 11 26.15 2.79 16.76
N GLU A 12 25.45 1.67 17.01
CA GLU A 12 25.55 0.76 18.16
C GLU A 12 24.93 1.29 19.46
N ASP A 13 24.21 0.54 20.28
CA ASP A 13 23.66 -0.82 20.28
C ASP A 13 22.66 -0.92 21.46
N GLY A 14 21.84 -1.95 21.47
CA GLY A 14 21.38 -2.61 22.71
C GLY A 14 20.77 -1.78 23.86
N SER A 15 19.44 -1.78 23.92
CA SER A 15 18.68 -1.98 25.19
C SER A 15 18.66 -0.86 26.24
N GLY A 16 18.32 0.37 25.85
CA GLY A 16 18.00 1.45 26.79
C GLY A 16 16.53 1.44 27.26
N ARG A 17 16.27 0.81 28.41
CA ARG A 17 14.96 0.87 29.11
C ARG A 17 14.69 2.31 29.58
N TYR A 18 13.67 2.97 29.07
CA TYR A 18 13.10 4.15 29.75
C TYR A 18 12.33 3.67 30.98
N SER A 19 12.93 3.83 32.16
CA SER A 19 12.26 3.71 33.46
C SER A 19 12.31 5.08 34.14
N GLN A 20 11.13 5.64 34.42
CA GLN A 20 10.98 6.79 35.31
C GLN A 20 11.54 6.44 36.71
N PRO A 21 12.19 7.36 37.43
CA PRO A 21 12.59 7.10 38.81
C PRO A 21 11.38 7.11 39.73
N ALA A 22 11.17 6.01 40.45
CA ALA A 22 10.20 5.90 41.54
C ALA A 22 10.80 6.46 42.85
N ASN A 23 9.97 7.20 43.59
CA ASN A 23 10.27 7.87 44.85
C ASN A 23 10.59 6.87 45.98
N PRO A 24 11.61 7.09 46.85
CA PRO A 24 11.97 6.16 47.90
C PRO A 24 11.20 6.44 49.19
N GLY A 25 10.27 5.55 49.54
CA GLY A 25 9.61 5.59 50.84
C GLY A 25 8.35 4.75 50.88
N ASP A 26 8.49 3.46 51.16
CA ASP A 26 7.82 2.83 52.30
C ASP A 26 8.10 1.32 52.35
N ARG A 27 8.71 0.90 53.45
CA ARG A 27 8.83 -0.50 53.85
C ARG A 27 7.53 -0.87 54.53
N ASN A 28 6.79 -1.85 54.00
CA ASN A 28 5.96 -2.66 54.88
C ASN A 28 5.91 -4.13 54.43
N SER A 29 6.25 -4.97 55.38
CA SER A 29 6.23 -6.43 55.39
C SER A 29 4.81 -6.97 55.27
N GLY A 30 4.60 -7.87 54.30
CA GLY A 30 3.38 -8.67 54.17
C GLY A 30 3.51 -9.63 52.99
N GLY A 31 3.61 -10.93 53.28
CA GLY A 31 3.78 -11.97 52.26
C GLY A 31 2.67 -11.92 51.20
N ARG A 32 3.06 -11.84 49.92
CA ARG A 32 2.12 -11.94 48.79
C ARG A 32 2.04 -13.38 48.30
N PRO A 33 0.83 -13.91 48.02
CA PRO A 33 0.69 -15.22 47.41
C PRO A 33 1.30 -15.19 46.01
N ARG A 34 2.15 -16.19 45.70
CA ARG A 34 2.69 -16.43 44.35
C ARG A 34 1.57 -16.92 43.44
N GLY A 35 0.83 -15.98 42.88
CA GLY A 35 0.01 -16.17 41.69
C GLY A 35 0.39 -15.09 40.69
N THR A 36 1.23 -15.43 39.71
CA THR A 36 1.32 -14.59 38.51
C THR A 36 -0.08 -14.53 37.89
N PRO A 37 -0.70 -13.35 37.72
CA PRO A 37 -1.97 -13.29 37.03
C PRO A 37 -1.75 -13.87 35.63
N LYS A 38 -2.46 -14.96 35.32
CA LYS A 38 -2.52 -15.50 33.97
C LYS A 38 -2.86 -14.32 33.06
N ARG A 39 -1.97 -13.97 32.14
CA ARG A 39 -2.21 -12.89 31.16
C ARG A 39 -3.58 -13.19 30.54
N LEU A 40 -4.57 -12.34 30.84
CA LEU A 40 -5.90 -12.47 30.25
C LEU A 40 -5.69 -12.33 28.75
N ARG A 41 -5.79 -13.45 28.01
CA ARG A 41 -5.65 -13.43 26.56
C ARG A 41 -6.83 -12.61 26.06
N ALA A 42 -6.56 -11.42 25.54
CA ALA A 42 -7.58 -10.63 24.88
C ALA A 42 -8.20 -11.50 23.78
N MET A 43 -9.51 -11.75 23.89
CA MET A 43 -10.23 -12.49 22.87
C MET A 43 -10.19 -11.70 21.57
N ARG A 44 -10.05 -12.41 20.45
CA ARG A 44 -10.14 -11.87 19.09
C ARG A 44 -11.18 -12.66 18.33
N LYS A 45 -11.99 -11.97 17.53
CA LYS A 45 -12.92 -12.63 16.62
C LYS A 45 -12.20 -12.93 15.32
N VAL A 46 -12.41 -14.14 14.81
CA VAL A 46 -11.82 -14.61 13.57
C VAL A 46 -12.93 -15.09 12.64
N PHE A 47 -12.94 -14.56 11.43
CA PHE A 47 -13.80 -15.01 10.35
C PHE A 47 -12.97 -15.93 9.44
N ARG A 48 -13.61 -16.99 8.96
CA ARG A 48 -13.07 -17.88 7.93
C ARG A 48 -13.97 -17.76 6.70
N THR A 49 -13.37 -17.48 5.56
CA THR A 49 -14.08 -17.41 4.28
C THR A 49 -13.44 -18.38 3.31
N ASP A 50 -14.25 -19.19 2.64
CA ASP A 50 -13.80 -20.05 1.55
C ASP A 50 -14.14 -19.31 0.24
N SER A 51 -13.14 -18.88 -0.54
CA SER A 51 -13.39 -18.32 -1.89
C SER A 51 -13.77 -19.48 -2.81
N THR A 52 -14.93 -19.35 -3.46
CA THR A 52 -15.42 -20.30 -4.47
C THR A 52 -15.27 -19.72 -5.87
N ASP A 53 -14.35 -18.77 -6.08
CA ASP A 53 -14.09 -18.12 -7.38
C ASP A 53 -13.27 -19.06 -8.30
N GLY A 54 -13.66 -20.33 -8.36
CA GLY A 54 -13.36 -21.18 -9.48
C GLY A 54 -14.56 -21.08 -10.42
N ASP A 55 -14.42 -20.23 -11.43
CA ASP A 55 -15.30 -20.21 -12.59
C ASP A 55 -15.55 -21.67 -13.01
N ALA A 56 -16.80 -22.03 -13.27
CA ALA A 56 -17.15 -23.34 -13.78
C ALA A 56 -16.63 -23.47 -15.22
N GLU A 57 -15.31 -23.58 -15.39
CA GLU A 57 -14.70 -24.11 -16.58
C GLU A 57 -15.02 -25.62 -16.60
N ASP A 58 -15.49 -26.10 -17.76
CA ASP A 58 -15.66 -27.52 -18.10
C ASP A 58 -14.28 -28.20 -18.16
N GLY A 59 -13.59 -28.24 -17.01
CA GLY A 59 -12.25 -28.77 -16.81
C GLY A 59 -12.27 -30.23 -16.35
N ASP A 60 -11.18 -30.92 -16.70
CA ASP A 60 -10.87 -32.32 -16.43
C ASP A 60 -11.36 -32.82 -15.04
N PRO A 61 -12.12 -33.93 -14.94
CA PRO A 61 -12.63 -34.46 -13.67
C PRO A 61 -11.56 -34.80 -12.62
N ASP A 62 -10.27 -34.81 -12.96
CA ASP A 62 -9.16 -35.09 -12.04
C ASP A 62 -8.50 -33.83 -11.43
N GLU A 63 -8.95 -32.61 -11.76
CA GLU A 63 -8.40 -31.39 -11.15
C GLU A 63 -9.05 -31.11 -9.78
N SER A 64 -8.29 -31.35 -8.71
CA SER A 64 -8.71 -31.01 -7.35
C SER A 64 -8.90 -29.50 -7.22
N LYS A 65 -10.16 -29.05 -7.10
CA LYS A 65 -10.50 -27.66 -6.77
C LYS A 65 -9.89 -27.27 -5.42
N GLU A 66 -8.71 -26.65 -5.44
CA GLU A 66 -8.10 -26.09 -4.25
C GLU A 66 -8.96 -24.92 -3.75
N LYS A 67 -9.70 -25.15 -2.66
CA LYS A 67 -10.44 -24.08 -2.00
C LYS A 67 -9.47 -23.08 -1.38
N ASN A 68 -9.50 -21.82 -1.83
CA ASN A 68 -8.70 -20.77 -1.22
C ASN A 68 -9.37 -20.31 0.08
N ILE A 69 -8.81 -20.76 1.21
CA ILE A 69 -9.32 -20.42 2.55
C ILE A 69 -8.62 -19.18 3.05
N GLN A 70 -9.38 -18.13 3.37
CA GLN A 70 -8.88 -16.88 3.94
C GLN A 70 -9.39 -16.68 5.37
N TYR A 71 -8.52 -16.18 6.24
CA TYR A 71 -8.83 -15.88 7.64
C TYR A 71 -8.71 -14.38 7.91
N TRP A 72 -9.72 -13.81 8.56
CA TRP A 72 -9.77 -12.40 8.95
C TRP A 72 -9.86 -12.28 10.46
N ALA A 73 -8.92 -11.58 11.10
CA ALA A 73 -8.92 -11.39 12.54
C ALA A 73 -9.22 -9.93 12.90
N THR A 74 -10.10 -9.72 13.87
CA THR A 74 -10.46 -8.40 14.40
C THR A 74 -10.43 -8.39 15.93
N ASN A 75 -10.13 -7.23 16.50
CA ASN A 75 -10.29 -6.95 17.93
C ASN A 75 -11.73 -6.54 18.29
N ASP A 76 -12.57 -6.27 17.30
CA ASP A 76 -14.00 -5.99 17.48
C ASP A 76 -14.79 -7.30 17.54
N LEU A 77 -15.21 -7.70 18.74
CA LEU A 77 -15.95 -8.95 18.98
C LEU A 77 -17.39 -8.91 18.45
N GLU A 78 -17.95 -7.71 18.27
CA GLU A 78 -19.32 -7.52 17.80
C GLU A 78 -19.39 -7.34 16.28
N MET A 79 -18.24 -7.30 15.59
CA MET A 79 -18.18 -7.15 14.14
C MET A 79 -19.02 -8.22 13.43
N THR A 80 -19.91 -7.80 12.54
CA THR A 80 -20.71 -8.71 11.72
C THR A 80 -19.98 -9.14 10.45
N GLU A 81 -20.47 -10.20 9.81
CA GLU A 81 -19.94 -10.66 8.53
C GLU A 81 -20.10 -9.59 7.43
N GLU A 82 -21.24 -8.88 7.39
CA GLU A 82 -21.43 -7.81 6.40
C GLU A 82 -20.40 -6.68 6.58
N LYS A 83 -20.07 -6.36 7.83
CA LYS A 83 -19.07 -5.33 8.13
C LYS A 83 -17.67 -5.78 7.70
N ARG A 84 -17.33 -7.05 7.93
CA ARG A 84 -16.07 -7.63 7.46
C ARG A 84 -15.99 -7.58 5.93
N GLU A 85 -17.05 -7.95 5.22
CA GLU A 85 -17.12 -7.86 3.76
C GLU A 85 -16.93 -6.42 3.25
N GLU A 86 -17.57 -5.46 3.90
CA GLU A 86 -17.40 -4.04 3.56
C GLU A 86 -15.94 -3.60 3.70
N LEU A 87 -15.28 -4.00 4.79
CA LEU A 87 -13.86 -3.72 5.01
C LEU A 87 -12.98 -4.44 4.00
N ALA A 88 -13.30 -5.67 3.62
CA ALA A 88 -12.59 -6.41 2.59
C ALA A 88 -12.68 -5.70 1.23
N ARG A 89 -13.87 -5.23 0.83
CA ARG A 89 -14.05 -4.41 -0.38
C ARG A 89 -13.22 -3.12 -0.34
N ARG A 90 -13.18 -2.44 0.82
CA ARG A 90 -12.35 -1.25 1.00
C ARG A 90 -10.86 -1.56 0.89
N ALA A 91 -10.39 -2.66 1.48
CA ALA A 91 -9.01 -3.12 1.39
C ALA A 91 -8.61 -3.44 -0.06
N TRP A 92 -9.49 -4.11 -0.81
CA TRP A 92 -9.30 -4.35 -2.24
C TRP A 92 -9.22 -3.05 -3.06
N GLY A 93 -9.96 -2.02 -2.64
CA GLY A 93 -9.86 -0.67 -3.20
C GLY A 93 -8.45 -0.10 -3.09
N VAL A 94 -7.76 -0.32 -1.96
CA VAL A 94 -6.36 0.10 -1.76
C VAL A 94 -5.42 -0.65 -2.70
N GLU A 95 -5.61 -1.96 -2.86
CA GLU A 95 -4.81 -2.75 -3.81
C GLU A 95 -5.01 -2.27 -5.25
N THR A 96 -6.27 -2.03 -5.63
CA THR A 96 -6.63 -1.48 -6.94
C THR A 96 -5.98 -0.12 -7.18
N TYR A 97 -5.94 0.73 -6.16
CA TYR A 97 -5.22 2.02 -6.20
C TYR A 97 -3.73 1.81 -6.51
N TYR A 98 -3.01 0.96 -5.75
CA TYR A 98 -1.59 0.72 -5.99
C TYR A 98 -1.30 0.10 -7.36
N ARG A 99 -2.15 -0.83 -7.81
CA ARG A 99 -2.03 -1.47 -9.13
C ARG A 99 -2.12 -0.43 -10.24
N ARG A 100 -3.10 0.48 -10.17
CA ARG A 100 -3.26 1.57 -11.14
C ARG A 100 -2.10 2.57 -11.08
N LEU A 101 -1.65 2.92 -9.88
CA LEU A 101 -0.51 3.83 -9.68
C LEU A 101 0.77 3.29 -10.34
N LYS A 102 1.07 2.00 -10.17
CA LYS A 102 2.20 1.33 -10.83
C LYS A 102 2.05 1.33 -12.35
N GLN A 103 0.89 0.90 -12.84
CA GLN A 103 0.65 0.74 -14.27
C GLN A 103 0.70 2.06 -15.03
N TYR A 104 -0.02 3.08 -14.56
CA TYR A 104 -0.24 4.32 -15.31
C TYR A 104 0.74 5.43 -14.97
N CYS A 105 1.21 5.51 -13.72
CA CYS A 105 2.09 6.58 -13.24
C CYS A 105 3.54 6.15 -13.01
N GLY A 106 3.85 4.85 -13.19
CA GLY A 106 5.23 4.35 -13.19
C GLY A 106 5.98 4.57 -11.88
N VAL A 107 5.28 4.54 -10.74
CA VAL A 107 5.88 4.84 -9.41
C VAL A 107 7.09 3.97 -9.09
N GLU A 108 7.14 2.74 -9.61
CA GLU A 108 8.24 1.78 -9.41
C GLU A 108 9.34 1.83 -10.49
N ARG A 109 9.19 2.70 -11.50
CA ARG A 109 10.13 2.79 -12.63
C ARG A 109 11.29 3.76 -12.41
N SER A 110 11.39 4.38 -11.24
CA SER A 110 12.53 5.25 -10.91
C SER A 110 13.81 4.45 -10.88
N GLN A 111 14.79 4.86 -11.68
CA GLN A 111 16.16 4.34 -11.64
C GLN A 111 17.10 5.21 -10.79
N CYS A 112 16.54 6.24 -10.12
CA CYS A 112 17.33 7.14 -9.28
C CYS A 112 17.83 6.43 -8.01
N GLN A 113 19.08 6.70 -7.64
CA GLN A 113 19.72 6.11 -6.46
C GLN A 113 19.70 7.03 -5.24
N SER A 114 19.50 8.34 -5.42
CA SER A 114 19.40 9.28 -4.31
C SER A 114 18.01 9.23 -3.67
N ALA A 115 17.97 9.26 -2.33
CA ALA A 115 16.72 9.25 -1.57
C ALA A 115 15.80 10.43 -1.95
N GLU A 116 16.38 11.61 -2.18
CA GLU A 116 15.63 12.80 -2.59
C GLU A 116 14.95 12.60 -3.95
N ALA A 117 15.67 12.09 -4.95
CA ALA A 117 15.10 11.84 -6.27
C ALA A 117 14.02 10.75 -6.24
N GLN A 118 14.22 9.70 -5.42
CA GLN A 118 13.21 8.67 -5.21
C GLN A 118 11.94 9.24 -4.55
N HIS A 119 12.09 10.06 -3.51
CA HIS A 119 10.96 10.75 -2.87
C HIS A 119 10.22 11.65 -3.85
N ASN A 120 10.95 12.47 -4.61
CA ASN A 120 10.36 13.35 -5.60
C ASN A 120 9.62 12.56 -6.69
N HIS A 121 10.19 11.45 -7.18
CA HIS A 121 9.52 10.58 -8.14
C HIS A 121 8.21 10.02 -7.60
N ILE A 122 8.22 9.47 -6.38
CA ILE A 122 7.02 8.93 -5.72
C ILE A 122 5.95 10.02 -5.58
N GLN A 123 6.33 11.20 -5.08
CA GLN A 123 5.41 12.34 -4.92
C GLN A 123 4.81 12.79 -6.25
N MET A 124 5.63 12.88 -7.30
CA MET A 124 5.17 13.26 -8.64
C MET A 124 4.27 12.21 -9.27
N SER A 125 4.56 10.92 -9.09
CA SER A 125 3.67 9.84 -9.52
C SER A 125 2.31 9.89 -8.82
N ILE A 126 2.27 10.16 -7.51
CA ILE A 126 1.01 10.32 -6.76
C ILE A 126 0.25 11.56 -7.25
N ARG A 127 0.94 12.69 -7.45
CA ARG A 127 0.32 13.91 -7.98
C ARG A 127 -0.26 13.71 -9.38
N ALA A 128 0.45 13.00 -10.26
CA ALA A 128 -0.05 12.64 -11.58
C ALA A 128 -1.28 11.72 -11.49
N PHE A 129 -1.27 10.75 -10.58
CA PHE A 129 -2.41 9.87 -10.35
C PHE A 129 -3.67 10.65 -9.95
N LEU A 130 -3.57 11.57 -8.99
CA LEU A 130 -4.71 12.38 -8.55
C LEU A 130 -5.30 13.22 -9.70
N ARG A 131 -4.46 13.76 -10.58
CA ARG A 131 -4.92 14.50 -11.76
C ARG A 131 -5.65 13.61 -12.75
N LEU A 132 -5.15 12.40 -13.00
CA LEU A 132 -5.82 11.43 -13.86
C LEU A 132 -7.14 10.93 -13.26
N GLU A 133 -7.19 10.70 -11.94
CA GLU A 133 -8.40 10.31 -11.22
C GLU A 133 -9.47 11.40 -11.34
N LEU A 134 -9.12 12.66 -11.06
CA LEU A 134 -10.02 13.80 -11.20
C LEU A 134 -10.55 13.90 -12.64
N HIS A 135 -9.65 13.84 -13.62
CA HIS A 135 -10.03 13.89 -15.03
C HIS A 135 -10.98 12.74 -15.42
N ARG A 136 -10.75 11.52 -14.91
CA ARG A 136 -11.68 10.39 -15.13
C ARG A 136 -13.05 10.68 -14.51
N VAL A 137 -13.11 11.22 -13.30
CA VAL A 137 -14.40 11.53 -12.65
C VAL A 137 -15.18 12.59 -13.45
N GLU A 138 -14.48 13.58 -14.00
CA GLU A 138 -15.09 14.65 -14.80
C GLU A 138 -15.51 14.20 -16.21
N THR A 139 -14.73 13.33 -16.86
CA THR A 139 -14.93 12.97 -18.28
C THR A 139 -15.49 11.57 -18.49
N THR A 140 -15.58 10.75 -17.44
CA THR A 140 -15.91 9.31 -17.48
C THR A 140 -14.96 8.43 -18.31
N LEU A 141 -13.85 8.98 -18.82
CA LEU A 141 -12.87 8.25 -19.62
C LEU A 141 -12.01 7.31 -18.76
N SER A 142 -11.67 6.15 -19.32
CA SER A 142 -10.74 5.23 -18.65
C SER A 142 -9.32 5.82 -18.59
N PHE A 143 -8.52 5.39 -17.61
CA PHE A 143 -7.10 5.79 -17.51
C PHE A 143 -6.30 5.51 -18.77
N TYR A 144 -6.57 4.38 -19.42
CA TYR A 144 -5.94 4.02 -20.68
C TYR A 144 -6.30 5.03 -21.77
N GLU A 145 -7.57 5.38 -21.90
CA GLU A 145 -8.03 6.32 -22.92
C GLU A 145 -7.51 7.73 -22.65
N SER A 146 -7.55 8.21 -21.41
CA SER A 146 -6.98 9.52 -21.05
C SER A 146 -5.50 9.62 -21.39
N LYS A 147 -4.71 8.59 -21.07
CA LYS A 147 -3.29 8.55 -21.41
C LYS A 147 -3.07 8.49 -22.92
N THR A 148 -3.84 7.66 -23.61
CA THR A 148 -3.70 7.47 -25.06
C THR A 148 -4.15 8.73 -25.82
N ALA A 149 -5.17 9.44 -25.35
CA ALA A 149 -5.62 10.70 -25.93
C ALA A 149 -4.51 11.76 -25.91
N ILE A 150 -3.79 11.92 -24.79
CA ILE A 150 -2.64 12.84 -24.68
C ILE A 150 -1.57 12.49 -25.73
N ILE A 151 -1.22 11.20 -25.85
CA ILE A 151 -0.20 10.74 -26.79
C ILE A 151 -0.64 10.94 -28.24
N ARG A 152 -1.89 10.55 -28.59
CA ARG A 152 -2.43 10.72 -29.94
C ARG A 152 -2.44 12.19 -30.34
N GLU A 153 -2.83 13.08 -29.43
CA GLU A 153 -2.88 14.51 -29.73
C GLU A 153 -1.47 15.10 -29.91
N ALA A 154 -0.51 14.70 -29.07
CA ALA A 154 0.88 15.09 -29.24
C ALA A 154 1.48 14.62 -30.59
N ILE A 155 1.18 13.38 -30.99
CA ILE A 155 1.62 12.84 -32.30
C ILE A 155 0.98 13.62 -33.45
N ARG A 156 -0.33 13.90 -33.38
CA ARG A 156 -1.01 14.70 -34.43
C ARG A 156 -0.40 16.09 -34.56
N ALA A 157 -0.17 16.77 -33.43
CA ALA A 157 0.46 18.08 -33.43
C ALA A 157 1.87 18.04 -34.04
N TYR A 158 2.66 17.04 -33.67
CA TYR A 158 4.01 16.86 -34.23
C TYR A 158 3.99 16.57 -35.74
N LEU A 159 3.06 15.74 -36.23
CA LEU A 159 2.94 15.45 -37.66
C LEU A 159 2.47 16.68 -38.47
N ALA A 160 1.75 17.60 -37.85
CA ALA A 160 1.34 18.86 -38.47
C ALA A 160 2.49 19.87 -38.60
N ASP A 161 3.39 19.93 -37.60
CA ASP A 161 4.57 20.80 -37.59
C ASP A 161 5.80 20.10 -36.97
N PRO A 162 6.58 19.34 -37.78
CA PRO A 162 7.70 18.57 -37.26
C PRO A 162 8.89 19.45 -36.86
N THR A 163 9.14 19.58 -35.56
CA THR A 163 10.29 20.36 -35.03
C THR A 163 11.62 19.60 -35.06
N HIS A 164 11.59 18.27 -35.15
CA HIS A 164 12.78 17.40 -35.05
C HIS A 164 12.84 16.40 -36.19
N VAL A 165 13.35 16.82 -37.35
CA VAL A 165 13.57 15.91 -38.47
C VAL A 165 14.81 15.05 -38.18
N LEU A 166 14.62 13.74 -38.03
CA LEU A 166 15.75 12.82 -37.97
C LEU A 166 16.41 12.76 -39.35
N PRO A 167 17.75 12.79 -39.44
CA PRO A 167 18.43 12.63 -40.72
C PRO A 167 18.05 11.28 -41.32
N SER A 168 17.75 11.28 -42.63
CA SER A 168 17.51 10.05 -43.37
C SER A 168 18.73 9.15 -43.22
N SER A 169 18.58 8.02 -42.53
CA SER A 169 19.59 6.96 -42.51
C SER A 169 19.61 6.36 -43.92
N ALA A 170 20.53 6.89 -44.75
CA ALA A 170 20.87 6.35 -46.05
C ALA A 170 21.72 5.08 -45.92
#